data_AF-A0A0U1HWW3-F1
#
_entry.id   AF-A0A0U1HWW3-F1
#
_cell.length_a   1.000
_cell.length_b   1.000
_cell.length_c   1.000
_cell.angle_alpha   90.00
_cell.angle_beta   90.00
_cell.angle_gamma   90.00
#
_symmetry.space_group_name_H-M   'P 1'
#
loop_
_entity.id
_entity.type
_entity.pdbx_description
1 polymer ?
#
loop_
_entity_poly.entity_id
_entity_poly.type
_entity_poly.pdbx_seq_one_letter_code
_entity_poly.pdbx_strand_id
1 'polypeptide(L)'
;MRNIHTLPECTWLKGIPLALLLGLITGSAQAVLSDNTGQIQGTAPTGTIRLWVDLPDGNPLVTDNTLLGLSMVPNTFKVSPIAAQMLQDADLDSGLSYQIDTANATLSWTHNGTPLTAAQLAAPLGANFVGEKLTVKVNALVTISSITGLPTTAGPQLYSTEYTVQVNAPDALNLSLDSDTAHVEDGTIMMTATASKEGVPMPGAIISFATTGSADRQGRTSGWTGTNRPLRLNGANIGSQTFTTGPNGQVSIPVTQVGGLGVKTTIGATTTPAVTASTDVTFSVITSPDTPQANMYGHMTETLEAGGTTFKRPSLEAEVAGVFVPGMYESWLHQFNEVWGYQTRETAMQVCAGALPSLSALQALAATKVNGLPASQAAGWTVPGGFDARHYAFALETAPSLNTDPYRVYTVDMQLNSTSIGGYGIPRLALCTK
;
A
#
# COMPACT_ATOMS: atom_id res chain seq x y z
N MET A 1 -57.55 -43.47 79.15
CA MET A 1 -56.14 -43.91 79.18
C MET A 1 -55.41 -42.89 80.05
N ARG A 2 -55.39 -43.04 81.38
CA ARG A 2 -54.45 -43.84 82.23
C ARG A 2 -52.99 -43.51 81.91
N ASN A 3 -52.05 -43.23 82.81
CA ASN A 3 -51.92 -43.06 84.28
C ASN A 3 -50.49 -42.47 84.45
N ILE A 4 -50.22 -41.39 85.21
CA ILE A 4 -49.94 -41.25 86.66
C ILE A 4 -48.95 -42.28 87.26
N HIS A 5 -48.03 -41.74 88.11
CA HIS A 5 -47.27 -42.30 89.25
C HIS A 5 -45.78 -42.67 88.98
N THR A 6 -44.76 -42.47 89.84
CA THR A 6 -44.54 -41.84 91.18
C THR A 6 -43.04 -41.99 91.55
N LEU A 7 -42.45 -40.98 92.23
CA LEU A 7 -41.56 -40.93 93.44
C LEU A 7 -40.49 -42.05 93.75
N PRO A 8 -39.38 -41.81 94.51
CA PRO A 8 -39.41 -41.16 95.84
C PRO A 8 -38.18 -40.39 96.40
N GLU A 9 -38.50 -39.78 97.55
CA GLU A 9 -37.79 -39.20 98.70
C GLU A 9 -36.37 -39.66 99.09
N CYS A 10 -35.62 -38.73 99.71
CA CYS A 10 -34.82 -38.85 100.96
C CYS A 10 -34.04 -37.52 101.12
N THR A 11 -33.85 -36.82 102.25
CA THR A 11 -34.05 -37.08 103.69
C THR A 11 -33.83 -35.76 104.44
N TRP A 12 -34.52 -35.58 105.56
CA TRP A 12 -34.33 -34.52 106.56
C TRP A 12 -33.17 -34.83 107.54
N LEU A 13 -32.46 -33.80 108.01
CA LEU A 13 -31.93 -33.65 109.39
C LEU A 13 -31.37 -32.22 109.58
N LYS A 14 -32.14 -31.29 110.17
CA LYS A 14 -32.08 -30.79 111.57
C LYS A 14 -30.74 -30.18 112.00
N GLY A 15 -30.76 -28.87 112.29
CA GLY A 15 -29.74 -28.17 113.09
C GLY A 15 -29.94 -26.64 113.11
N ILE A 16 -30.55 -26.13 114.18
CA ILE A 16 -30.82 -24.71 114.52
C ILE A 16 -29.62 -24.18 115.39
N PRO A 17 -29.53 -22.89 115.80
CA PRO A 17 -29.21 -21.62 115.12
C PRO A 17 -27.85 -21.01 115.56
N LEU A 18 -27.33 -19.98 114.88
CA LEU A 18 -26.57 -18.90 115.55
C LEU A 18 -26.58 -17.61 114.74
N ALA A 19 -27.10 -16.54 115.34
CA ALA A 19 -27.13 -15.19 114.77
C ALA A 19 -25.74 -14.55 114.79
N LEU A 20 -25.34 -13.91 113.68
CA LEU A 20 -24.22 -12.98 113.65
C LEU A 20 -24.61 -11.73 112.84
N LEU A 21 -24.79 -10.61 113.55
CA LEU A 21 -24.90 -9.28 112.96
C LEU A 21 -23.57 -8.90 112.28
N LEU A 22 -23.57 -8.62 110.98
CA LEU A 22 -22.53 -7.79 110.36
C LEU A 22 -23.15 -6.85 109.31
N GLY A 23 -22.79 -5.56 109.45
CA GLY A 23 -23.47 -4.42 108.87
C GLY A 23 -23.31 -4.22 107.36
N LEU A 24 -24.26 -3.45 106.82
CA LEU A 24 -24.20 -2.79 105.52
C LEU A 24 -22.94 -1.92 105.43
N ILE A 25 -22.07 -2.23 104.47
CA ILE A 25 -21.11 -1.28 103.91
C ILE A 25 -21.38 -1.23 102.41
N THR A 26 -22.26 -0.34 102.00
CA THR A 26 -22.39 0.07 100.60
C THR A 26 -21.18 0.94 100.26
N GLY A 27 -20.13 0.35 99.69
CA GLY A 27 -19.08 1.12 99.02
C GLY A 27 -19.67 1.80 97.80
N SER A 28 -19.56 3.12 97.71
CA SER A 28 -19.93 3.88 96.53
C SER A 28 -19.05 3.44 95.35
N ALA A 29 -19.64 2.77 94.37
CA ALA A 29 -19.00 2.61 93.06
C ALA A 29 -18.91 3.99 92.41
N GLN A 30 -17.72 4.60 92.46
CA GLN A 30 -17.40 5.79 91.69
C GLN A 30 -17.23 5.36 90.23
N ALA A 31 -18.24 5.60 89.40
CA ALA A 31 -18.07 5.57 87.95
C ALA A 31 -17.27 6.81 87.55
N VAL A 32 -16.01 6.63 87.17
CA VAL A 32 -15.26 7.69 86.48
C VAL A 32 -15.79 7.74 85.06
N LEU A 33 -16.54 8.79 84.74
CA LEU A 33 -16.89 9.12 83.37
C LEU A 33 -15.57 9.48 82.67
N SER A 34 -15.16 8.71 81.66
CA SER A 34 -14.00 9.10 80.85
C SER A 34 -14.26 10.47 80.26
N ASP A 35 -13.23 11.33 80.21
CA ASP A 35 -13.32 12.59 79.49
C ASP A 35 -13.87 12.37 78.08
N ASN A 36 -14.57 13.38 77.56
CA ASN A 36 -15.14 13.36 76.22
C ASN A 36 -14.06 12.91 75.22
N THR A 37 -14.13 11.66 74.74
CA THR A 37 -13.32 11.24 73.61
C THR A 37 -13.71 12.17 72.49
N GLY A 38 -12.79 13.02 72.03
CA GLY A 38 -13.09 13.92 70.91
C GLY A 38 -13.72 13.17 69.73
N GLN A 39 -14.35 13.91 68.83
CA GLN A 39 -15.01 13.35 67.65
C GLN A 39 -14.15 12.28 66.97
N ILE A 40 -14.65 11.03 66.89
CA ILE A 40 -14.00 9.97 66.13
C ILE A 40 -14.00 10.44 64.67
N GLN A 41 -12.80 10.60 64.10
CA GLN A 41 -12.64 10.96 62.69
C GLN A 41 -12.91 9.70 61.87
N GLY A 42 -14.03 9.65 61.14
CA GLY A 42 -14.33 8.59 60.16
C GLY A 42 -13.52 8.75 58.88
N THR A 43 -13.74 7.87 57.90
CA THR A 43 -13.08 7.94 56.59
C THR A 43 -14.06 8.51 55.56
N ALA A 44 -13.57 9.30 54.60
CA ALA A 44 -14.42 9.71 53.49
C ALA A 44 -14.66 8.52 52.54
N PRO A 45 -15.83 8.43 51.90
CA PRO A 45 -16.11 7.35 50.94
C PRO A 45 -15.19 7.46 49.72
N THR A 46 -14.77 6.31 49.20
CA THR A 46 -13.84 6.20 48.06
C THR A 46 -14.42 5.30 46.97
N GLY A 47 -13.74 5.20 45.83
CA GLY A 47 -14.15 4.28 44.78
C GLY A 47 -13.32 4.36 43.52
N THR A 48 -13.56 3.44 42.60
CA THR A 48 -13.03 3.51 41.24
C THR A 48 -14.12 4.01 40.31
N ILE A 49 -13.80 5.01 39.49
CA ILE A 49 -14.70 5.57 38.46
C ILE A 49 -14.05 5.43 37.09
N ARG A 50 -14.78 4.90 36.12
CA ARG A 50 -14.42 4.88 34.69
C ARG A 50 -15.38 5.79 33.93
N LEU A 51 -14.89 6.97 33.56
CA LEU A 51 -15.65 8.02 32.89
C LEU A 51 -16.02 7.58 31.48
N TRP A 52 -17.18 8.03 31.00
CA TRP A 52 -17.65 7.74 29.64
C TRP A 52 -17.79 9.01 28.78
N VAL A 53 -17.79 8.82 27.46
CA VAL A 53 -17.96 9.89 26.46
C VAL A 53 -19.17 9.55 25.59
N ASP A 54 -20.08 10.50 25.39
CA ASP A 54 -21.26 10.35 24.56
C ASP A 54 -20.96 10.74 23.10
N LEU A 55 -21.50 9.97 22.16
CA LEU A 55 -21.41 10.26 20.72
C LEU A 55 -22.35 11.43 20.36
N PRO A 56 -21.96 12.32 19.42
CA PRO A 56 -22.79 13.46 19.02
C PRO A 56 -24.13 13.08 18.35
N ASP A 57 -24.25 11.87 17.84
CA ASP A 57 -25.40 11.35 17.08
C ASP A 57 -26.46 10.68 17.95
N GLY A 58 -26.27 10.64 19.28
CA GLY A 58 -27.22 10.04 20.21
C GLY A 58 -27.09 8.52 20.38
N ASN A 59 -26.08 7.89 19.77
CA ASN A 59 -25.76 6.48 20.00
C ASN A 59 -25.02 6.25 21.33
N PRO A 60 -25.11 5.02 21.90
CA PRO A 60 -24.67 4.76 23.26
C PRO A 60 -23.15 4.60 23.34
N LEU A 61 -22.49 5.70 23.70
CA LEU A 61 -21.16 5.78 24.33
C LEU A 61 -19.95 5.34 23.48
N VAL A 62 -18.85 6.08 23.63
CA VAL A 62 -17.54 5.70 23.08
C VAL A 62 -16.97 4.54 23.88
N THR A 63 -16.58 3.49 23.16
CA THR A 63 -15.82 2.33 23.65
C THR A 63 -14.50 2.18 22.87
N ASP A 64 -13.59 1.33 23.34
CA ASP A 64 -12.34 1.10 22.61
C ASP A 64 -12.59 0.51 21.23
N ASN A 65 -11.93 1.09 20.22
CA ASN A 65 -12.09 0.85 18.79
C ASN A 65 -13.46 1.22 18.19
N THR A 66 -14.22 2.12 18.83
CA THR A 66 -15.45 2.67 18.22
C THR A 66 -15.13 3.30 16.87
N LEU A 67 -15.93 2.95 15.85
CA LEU A 67 -15.84 3.52 14.51
C LEU A 67 -16.63 4.84 14.45
N LEU A 68 -15.94 5.95 14.19
CA LEU A 68 -16.51 7.29 14.12
C LEU A 68 -16.79 7.67 12.67
N GLY A 69 -17.98 8.24 12.42
CA GLY A 69 -18.37 8.71 11.10
C GLY A 69 -17.52 9.89 10.62
N LEU A 70 -17.27 9.97 9.31
CA LEU A 70 -16.46 11.01 8.67
C LEU A 70 -16.94 12.44 8.96
N SER A 71 -18.25 12.62 9.17
CA SER A 71 -18.87 13.92 9.42
C SER A 71 -18.87 14.34 10.89
N MET A 72 -18.46 13.48 11.82
CA MET A 72 -18.41 13.81 13.24
C MET A 72 -17.32 14.84 13.51
N VAL A 73 -17.56 15.73 14.47
CA VAL A 73 -16.65 16.82 14.84
C VAL A 73 -16.21 16.61 16.29
N PRO A 74 -14.90 16.55 16.62
CA PRO A 74 -14.44 16.28 17.97
C PRO A 74 -15.05 17.18 19.06
N ASN A 75 -15.23 18.47 18.78
CA ASN A 75 -15.81 19.44 19.72
C ASN A 75 -17.30 19.25 20.01
N THR A 76 -18.00 18.35 19.32
CA THR A 76 -19.42 18.06 19.60
C THR A 76 -19.62 16.87 20.53
N PHE A 77 -18.54 16.12 20.85
CA PHE A 77 -18.58 15.05 21.84
C PHE A 77 -18.73 15.61 23.25
N LYS A 78 -19.37 14.84 24.13
CA LYS A 78 -19.66 15.27 25.51
C LYS A 78 -19.23 14.21 26.51
N VAL A 79 -18.88 14.64 27.71
CA VAL A 79 -18.67 13.72 28.83
C VAL A 79 -20.01 13.26 29.36
N SER A 80 -20.17 11.96 29.51
CA SER A 80 -21.42 11.36 29.99
C SER A 80 -21.65 11.72 31.46
N PRO A 81 -22.90 12.03 31.88
CA PRO A 81 -23.20 12.30 33.29
C PRO A 81 -23.17 11.03 34.16
N ILE A 82 -23.04 9.86 33.53
CA ILE A 82 -22.91 8.56 34.19
C ILE A 82 -21.55 7.94 33.88
N ALA A 83 -21.09 7.09 34.78
CA ALA A 83 -19.83 6.36 34.66
C ALA A 83 -20.01 4.93 35.17
N ALA A 84 -19.08 4.04 34.83
CA ALA A 84 -18.97 2.76 35.55
C ALA A 84 -18.20 2.98 36.86
N GLN A 85 -18.69 2.36 37.95
CA GLN A 85 -18.26 2.67 39.30
C GLN A 85 -18.21 1.47 40.22
N MET A 86 -17.28 1.50 41.17
CA MET A 86 -17.30 0.68 42.39
C MET A 86 -17.00 1.60 43.57
N LEU A 87 -18.01 1.86 44.40
CA LEU A 87 -17.91 2.74 45.57
C LEU A 87 -17.75 1.89 46.83
N GLN A 88 -16.97 2.39 47.78
CA GLN A 88 -16.70 1.73 49.05
C GLN A 88 -16.41 2.75 50.14
N ASP A 89 -16.64 2.36 51.37
CA ASP A 89 -16.30 3.17 52.54
C ASP A 89 -15.69 2.28 53.63
N ALA A 90 -14.65 2.77 54.31
CA ALA A 90 -13.81 1.97 55.18
C ALA A 90 -14.46 1.67 56.54
N ASP A 91 -15.30 2.58 57.01
CA ASP A 91 -16.12 2.48 58.21
C ASP A 91 -17.57 2.07 57.93
N LEU A 92 -17.83 1.61 56.70
CA LEU A 92 -19.08 1.01 56.24
C LEU A 92 -20.25 1.98 56.24
N ASP A 93 -19.99 3.23 55.85
CA ASP A 93 -21.05 4.18 55.59
C ASP A 93 -22.00 3.72 54.47
N SER A 94 -23.28 4.03 54.67
CA SER A 94 -24.36 3.65 53.76
C SER A 94 -24.77 4.80 52.84
N GLY A 95 -25.46 4.46 51.75
CA GLY A 95 -25.97 5.47 50.81
C GLY A 95 -24.90 6.09 49.91
N LEU A 96 -23.89 5.31 49.51
CA LEU A 96 -22.83 5.79 48.64
C LEU A 96 -23.36 6.25 47.28
N SER A 97 -22.92 7.42 46.86
CA SER A 97 -23.29 8.08 45.61
C SER A 97 -22.09 8.81 45.02
N TYR A 98 -22.21 9.21 43.75
CA TYR A 98 -21.18 10.01 43.10
C TYR A 98 -21.83 11.09 42.22
N GLN A 99 -21.10 12.18 42.02
CA GLN A 99 -21.48 13.26 41.11
C GLN A 99 -20.29 13.65 40.24
N ILE A 100 -20.46 13.60 38.92
CA ILE A 100 -19.46 14.03 37.95
C ILE A 100 -19.67 15.52 37.65
N ASP A 101 -18.61 16.32 37.74
CA ASP A 101 -18.61 17.70 37.26
C ASP A 101 -18.41 17.71 35.74
N THR A 102 -19.51 17.48 35.00
CA THR A 102 -19.50 17.50 33.53
C THR A 102 -19.31 18.90 32.96
N ALA A 103 -19.56 19.96 33.74
CA ALA A 103 -19.43 21.34 33.29
C ALA A 103 -17.95 21.77 33.14
N ASN A 104 -17.08 21.27 34.02
CA ASN A 104 -15.63 21.50 33.96
C ASN A 104 -14.83 20.31 33.40
N ALA A 105 -15.51 19.26 32.93
CA ALA A 105 -14.84 18.12 32.34
C ALA A 105 -14.18 18.48 31.00
N THR A 106 -13.08 17.79 30.67
CA THR A 106 -12.30 18.02 29.45
C THR A 106 -12.18 16.75 28.62
N LEU A 107 -12.25 16.93 27.29
CA LEU A 107 -11.93 15.92 26.30
C LEU A 107 -10.67 16.37 25.55
N SER A 108 -9.58 15.63 25.70
CA SER A 108 -8.34 15.86 24.96
C SER A 108 -8.17 14.78 23.90
N TRP A 109 -8.04 15.20 22.64
CA TRP A 109 -7.83 14.31 21.50
C TRP A 109 -6.37 14.35 21.07
N THR A 110 -5.80 13.18 20.75
CA THR A 110 -4.45 13.08 20.18
C THR A 110 -4.41 12.13 18.99
N HIS A 111 -3.51 12.39 18.05
CA HIS A 111 -3.13 11.50 16.94
C HIS A 111 -1.65 11.15 17.12
N ASN A 112 -1.34 9.86 17.27
CA ASN A 112 0.03 9.38 17.55
C ASN A 112 0.71 10.12 18.72
N GLY A 113 -0.06 10.42 19.77
CA GLY A 113 0.42 11.16 20.96
C GLY A 113 0.53 12.68 20.79
N THR A 114 0.30 13.22 19.60
CA THR A 114 0.29 14.67 19.35
C THR A 114 -1.12 15.23 19.51
N PRO A 115 -1.34 16.28 20.33
CA PRO A 115 -2.66 16.92 20.47
C PRO A 115 -3.19 17.46 19.15
N LEU A 116 -4.49 17.27 18.90
CA LEU A 116 -5.17 17.88 17.77
C LEU A 116 -5.21 19.41 17.91
N THR A 117 -5.02 20.11 16.80
CA THR A 117 -5.13 21.57 16.75
C THR A 117 -6.58 22.04 16.92
N ALA A 118 -6.79 23.30 17.32
CA ALA A 118 -8.12 23.88 17.43
C ALA A 118 -8.94 23.80 16.12
N ALA A 119 -8.27 23.94 14.97
CA ALA A 119 -8.91 23.79 13.67
C ALA A 119 -9.35 22.34 13.40
N GLN A 120 -8.51 21.35 13.73
CA GLN A 120 -8.83 19.93 13.59
C GLN A 120 -9.96 19.50 14.53
N LEU A 121 -10.01 20.03 15.76
CA LEU A 121 -11.07 19.76 16.72
C LEU A 121 -12.44 20.34 16.30
N ALA A 122 -12.43 21.43 15.52
CA ALA A 122 -13.63 22.09 15.01
C ALA A 122 -14.07 21.60 13.62
N ALA A 123 -13.28 20.76 12.96
CA ALA A 123 -13.56 20.23 11.62
C ALA A 123 -14.10 18.78 11.68
N PRO A 124 -14.80 18.33 10.63
CA PRO A 124 -15.15 16.92 10.48
C PRO A 124 -13.89 16.02 10.51
N LEU A 125 -13.98 14.87 11.19
CA LEU A 125 -12.88 13.91 11.31
C LEU A 125 -12.34 13.46 9.95
N GLY A 126 -13.22 13.31 8.96
CA GLY A 126 -12.86 12.94 7.59
C GLY A 126 -12.02 13.97 6.82
N ALA A 127 -11.82 15.18 7.36
CA ALA A 127 -10.95 16.16 6.72
C ALA A 127 -9.45 15.88 6.93
N ASN A 128 -9.09 15.19 8.02
CA ASN A 128 -7.69 15.03 8.42
C ASN A 128 -7.32 13.60 8.84
N PHE A 129 -8.31 12.77 9.16
CA PHE A 129 -8.07 11.52 9.89
C PHE A 129 -8.76 10.31 9.25
N VAL A 130 -9.11 10.34 7.97
CA VAL A 130 -9.76 9.20 7.28
C VAL A 130 -8.96 7.91 7.47
N GLY A 131 -9.57 6.88 8.08
CA GLY A 131 -8.92 5.60 8.35
C GLY A 131 -7.89 5.60 9.49
N GLU A 132 -7.66 6.74 10.14
CA GLU A 132 -6.69 6.89 11.22
C GLU A 132 -7.26 6.49 12.58
N LYS A 133 -6.36 6.17 13.51
CA LYS A 133 -6.67 5.94 14.92
C LYS A 133 -6.42 7.19 15.74
N LEU A 134 -7.40 7.59 16.54
CA LEU A 134 -7.26 8.70 17.47
C LEU A 134 -7.41 8.21 18.91
N THR A 135 -6.83 8.96 19.83
CA THR A 135 -7.00 8.75 21.26
C THR A 135 -7.86 9.87 21.84
N VAL A 136 -8.90 9.51 22.58
CA VAL A 136 -9.76 10.43 23.32
C VAL A 136 -9.55 10.18 24.81
N LYS A 137 -9.00 11.17 25.50
CA LYS A 137 -8.84 11.14 26.95
C LYS A 137 -9.84 12.08 27.59
N VAL A 138 -10.65 11.53 28.49
CA VAL A 138 -11.63 12.27 29.29
C VAL A 138 -11.08 12.49 30.69
N ASN A 139 -11.16 13.73 31.18
CA ASN A 139 -10.84 14.06 32.56
C ASN A 139 -12.01 14.82 33.19
N ALA A 140 -12.46 14.39 34.37
CA ALA A 140 -13.51 15.07 35.12
C ALA A 140 -13.25 14.97 36.62
N LEU A 141 -13.64 16.01 37.35
CA LEU A 141 -13.71 15.94 38.80
C LEU A 141 -14.95 15.15 39.20
N VAL A 142 -14.79 14.23 40.15
CA VAL A 142 -15.89 13.42 40.70
C VAL A 142 -15.87 13.54 42.21
N THR A 143 -17.04 13.81 42.78
CA THR A 143 -17.27 13.86 44.22
C THR A 143 -18.00 12.59 44.62
N ILE A 144 -17.48 11.86 45.61
CA ILE A 144 -18.11 10.66 46.16
C ILE A 144 -18.65 11.01 47.54
N SER A 145 -19.91 10.64 47.80
CA SER A 145 -20.62 10.99 49.03
C SER A 145 -21.32 9.79 49.65
N SER A 146 -21.46 9.80 50.97
CA SER A 146 -22.28 8.89 51.77
C SER A 146 -23.45 9.64 52.40
N ILE A 147 -24.46 8.91 52.89
CA ILE A 147 -25.58 9.49 53.67
C ILE A 147 -25.27 9.45 55.17
N THR A 148 -24.38 8.55 55.61
CA THR A 148 -23.96 8.40 57.01
C THR A 148 -22.48 8.76 57.19
N GLY A 149 -22.03 8.87 58.44
CA GLY A 149 -20.62 9.09 58.81
C GLY A 149 -20.16 10.54 58.74
N LEU A 150 -18.95 10.80 59.24
CA LEU A 150 -18.26 12.08 59.10
C LEU A 150 -16.77 11.80 58.87
N PRO A 151 -16.20 12.25 57.74
CA PRO A 151 -16.80 13.10 56.70
C PRO A 151 -17.70 12.35 55.71
N THR A 152 -18.87 12.93 55.38
CA THR A 152 -19.83 12.35 54.41
C THR A 152 -19.40 12.45 52.95
N THR A 153 -18.29 13.11 52.64
CA THR A 153 -17.91 13.44 51.27
C THR A 153 -16.40 13.44 51.11
N ALA A 154 -15.91 12.67 50.15
CA ALA A 154 -14.58 12.88 49.60
C ALA A 154 -14.67 14.10 48.67
N GLY A 155 -13.98 15.19 49.01
CA GLY A 155 -13.92 16.38 48.16
C GLY A 155 -13.51 16.04 46.71
N PRO A 156 -13.73 16.93 45.74
CA PRO A 156 -13.61 16.60 44.31
C PRO A 156 -12.26 15.98 43.93
N GLN A 157 -12.28 14.79 43.33
CA GLN A 157 -11.09 14.04 42.87
C GLN A 157 -11.06 13.97 41.35
N LEU A 158 -9.87 14.10 40.74
CA LEU A 158 -9.71 13.99 39.30
C LEU A 158 -9.66 12.53 38.86
N TYR A 159 -10.59 12.12 38.00
CA TYR A 159 -10.56 10.84 37.31
C TYR A 159 -10.24 11.05 35.83
N SER A 160 -9.56 10.05 35.24
CA SER A 160 -9.17 10.05 33.85
C SER A 160 -9.46 8.71 33.21
N THR A 161 -10.00 8.70 31.99
CA THR A 161 -10.21 7.50 31.19
C THR A 161 -9.79 7.78 29.77
N GLU A 162 -9.15 6.82 29.12
CA GLU A 162 -8.64 6.95 27.76
C GLU A 162 -9.30 5.90 26.86
N TYR A 163 -9.62 6.31 25.64
CA TYR A 163 -10.24 5.49 24.61
C TYR A 163 -9.45 5.59 23.32
N THR A 164 -9.27 4.47 22.63
CA THR A 164 -8.85 4.48 21.22
C THR A 164 -10.08 4.45 20.33
N VAL A 165 -10.17 5.32 19.34
CA VAL A 165 -11.26 5.37 18.35
C VAL A 165 -10.69 5.27 16.94
N GLN A 166 -11.49 4.77 16.00
CA GLN A 166 -11.13 4.62 14.59
C GLN A 166 -12.02 5.56 13.78
N VAL A 167 -11.43 6.36 12.90
CA VAL A 167 -12.22 7.18 11.97
C VAL A 167 -12.54 6.35 10.74
N ASN A 168 -13.80 6.37 10.31
CA ASN A 168 -14.24 5.63 9.12
C ASN A 168 -13.41 6.01 7.88
N ALA A 169 -13.39 5.14 6.88
CA ALA A 169 -12.82 5.40 5.57
C ALA A 169 -13.78 4.90 4.47
N PRO A 170 -13.65 5.34 3.22
CA PRO A 170 -14.38 4.71 2.12
C PRO A 170 -13.81 3.31 1.85
N ASP A 171 -14.63 2.44 1.26
CA ASP A 171 -14.15 1.19 0.65
C ASP A 171 -13.15 1.54 -0.45
N ALA A 172 -12.03 0.82 -0.50
CA ALA A 172 -10.95 1.13 -1.42
C ALA A 172 -10.39 -0.13 -2.09
N LEU A 173 -10.00 0.04 -3.34
CA LEU A 173 -9.16 -0.89 -4.09
C LEU A 173 -7.98 -0.08 -4.61
N ASN A 174 -6.77 -0.57 -4.38
CA ASN A 174 -5.55 0.03 -4.89
C ASN A 174 -4.71 -1.00 -5.63
N LEU A 175 -4.06 -0.58 -6.71
CA LEU A 175 -3.08 -1.38 -7.44
C LEU A 175 -1.71 -0.71 -7.28
N SER A 176 -0.70 -1.50 -6.97
CA SER A 176 0.70 -1.08 -6.91
C SER A 176 1.54 -2.06 -7.71
N LEU A 177 2.58 -1.54 -8.36
CA LEU A 177 3.54 -2.30 -9.14
C LEU A 177 4.92 -2.18 -8.49
N ASP A 178 5.72 -3.24 -8.55
CA ASP A 178 7.13 -3.20 -8.17
C ASP A 178 8.01 -2.52 -9.24
N SER A 179 7.53 -2.48 -10.49
CA SER A 179 8.09 -1.76 -11.62
C SER A 179 7.00 -1.35 -12.61
N ASP A 180 7.13 -0.18 -13.23
CA ASP A 180 6.20 0.27 -14.27
C ASP A 180 6.54 -0.34 -15.66
N THR A 181 7.73 -0.94 -15.78
CA THR A 181 8.24 -1.51 -17.03
C THR A 181 8.89 -2.88 -16.87
N ALA A 182 8.73 -3.74 -17.86
CA ALA A 182 9.45 -5.01 -18.00
C ALA A 182 9.58 -5.39 -19.48
N HIS A 183 10.39 -6.39 -19.81
CA HIS A 183 10.56 -6.83 -21.19
C HIS A 183 9.49 -7.86 -21.60
N VAL A 184 9.09 -7.86 -22.86
CA VAL A 184 8.11 -8.81 -23.43
C VAL A 184 8.57 -10.28 -23.34
N GLU A 185 9.86 -10.55 -23.53
CA GLU A 185 10.40 -11.90 -23.69
C GLU A 185 10.63 -12.66 -22.37
N ASP A 186 11.03 -11.95 -21.31
CA ASP A 186 11.43 -12.55 -20.02
C ASP A 186 11.03 -11.71 -18.79
N GLY A 187 10.42 -10.55 -19.01
CA GLY A 187 10.03 -9.63 -17.96
C GLY A 187 8.78 -10.06 -17.19
N THR A 188 8.79 -9.82 -15.89
CA THR A 188 7.63 -9.98 -14.99
C THR A 188 7.52 -8.76 -14.10
N ILE A 189 6.31 -8.23 -13.97
CA ILE A 189 5.97 -7.16 -13.02
C ILE A 189 5.12 -7.78 -11.91
N MET A 190 5.45 -7.58 -10.65
CA MET A 190 4.60 -7.97 -9.53
C MET A 190 3.59 -6.87 -9.23
N MET A 191 2.34 -7.11 -9.60
CA MET A 191 1.22 -6.25 -9.23
C MET A 191 0.65 -6.69 -7.88
N THR A 192 0.54 -5.79 -6.92
CA THR A 192 -0.18 -6.02 -5.66
C THR A 192 -1.50 -5.25 -5.69
N ALA A 193 -2.60 -5.99 -5.56
CA ALA A 193 -3.93 -5.44 -5.38
C ALA A 193 -4.31 -5.46 -3.89
N THR A 194 -4.71 -4.33 -3.35
CA THR A 194 -5.08 -4.14 -1.94
C THR A 194 -6.53 -3.71 -1.85
N ALA A 195 -7.36 -4.52 -1.19
CA ALA A 195 -8.76 -4.21 -0.91
C ALA A 195 -8.94 -3.90 0.58
N SER A 196 -9.65 -2.81 0.87
CA SER A 196 -10.08 -2.46 2.22
C SER A 196 -11.55 -2.06 2.22
N LYS A 197 -12.20 -2.36 3.34
CA LYS A 197 -13.55 -1.91 3.66
C LYS A 197 -13.41 -0.99 4.85
N GLU A 198 -13.84 0.26 4.71
CA GLU A 198 -13.76 1.22 5.82
C GLU A 198 -12.36 1.37 6.43
N GLY A 199 -11.32 1.27 5.59
CA GLY A 199 -9.91 1.34 6.01
C GLY A 199 -9.37 0.06 6.65
N VAL A 200 -10.23 -0.91 6.93
CA VAL A 200 -9.84 -2.24 7.42
C VAL A 200 -9.50 -3.13 6.22
N PRO A 201 -8.36 -3.84 6.23
CA PRO A 201 -8.06 -4.82 5.19
C PRO A 201 -9.20 -5.81 5.01
N MET A 202 -9.50 -6.17 3.76
CA MET A 202 -10.61 -7.05 3.43
C MET A 202 -10.08 -8.41 2.92
N PRO A 203 -9.83 -9.40 3.81
CA PRO A 203 -9.53 -10.76 3.40
C PRO A 203 -10.68 -11.39 2.60
N GLY A 204 -10.35 -12.22 1.63
CA GLY A 204 -11.36 -12.93 0.83
C GLY A 204 -12.05 -12.06 -0.23
N ALA A 205 -11.64 -10.81 -0.41
CA ALA A 205 -12.18 -9.93 -1.45
C ALA A 205 -11.84 -10.51 -2.83
N ILE A 206 -12.86 -10.65 -3.68
CA ILE A 206 -12.72 -11.15 -5.04
C ILE A 206 -12.50 -9.96 -5.99
N ILE A 207 -11.44 -10.05 -6.79
CA ILE A 207 -11.00 -9.01 -7.73
C ILE A 207 -11.01 -9.56 -9.15
N SER A 208 -11.71 -8.89 -10.06
CA SER A 208 -11.64 -9.13 -11.50
C SER A 208 -10.75 -8.08 -12.16
N PHE A 209 -10.11 -8.45 -13.27
CA PHE A 209 -9.19 -7.58 -14.01
C PHE A 209 -9.52 -7.58 -15.49
N ALA A 210 -9.34 -6.43 -16.15
CA ALA A 210 -9.49 -6.27 -17.58
C ALA A 210 -8.51 -5.22 -18.11
N THR A 211 -8.15 -5.29 -19.39
CA THR A 211 -7.47 -4.17 -20.05
C THR A 211 -8.49 -3.13 -20.47
N THR A 212 -8.25 -1.86 -20.14
CA THR A 212 -9.15 -0.76 -20.51
C THR A 212 -8.61 0.09 -21.67
N GLY A 213 -7.32 -0.04 -21.99
CA GLY A 213 -6.70 0.66 -23.11
C GLY A 213 -5.28 0.18 -23.38
N SER A 214 -4.78 0.48 -24.57
CA SER A 214 -3.35 0.33 -24.90
C SER A 214 -2.93 1.42 -25.88
N ALA A 215 -1.73 1.94 -25.68
CA ALA A 215 -1.15 2.94 -26.55
C ALA A 215 0.34 2.69 -26.75
N ASP A 216 0.85 3.02 -27.93
CA ASP A 216 2.28 3.04 -28.19
C ASP A 216 2.94 4.28 -27.57
N ARG A 217 4.25 4.44 -27.76
CA ARG A 217 5.03 5.53 -27.14
C ARG A 217 4.60 6.91 -27.64
N GLN A 218 3.97 6.98 -28.81
CA GLN A 218 3.44 8.20 -29.42
C GLN A 218 1.96 8.43 -29.09
N GLY A 219 1.36 7.60 -28.23
CA GLY A 219 -0.03 7.73 -27.80
C GLY A 219 -1.06 7.22 -28.81
N ARG A 220 -0.65 6.53 -29.88
CA ARG A 220 -1.59 5.93 -30.85
C ARG A 220 -2.14 4.63 -30.27
N THR A 221 -3.41 4.33 -30.53
CA THR A 221 -4.11 3.14 -30.03
C THR A 221 -4.39 2.08 -31.10
N SER A 222 -3.99 2.35 -32.35
CA SER A 222 -4.20 1.47 -33.51
C SER A 222 -3.19 1.78 -34.62
N GLY A 223 -3.23 1.00 -35.71
CA GLY A 223 -2.32 1.16 -36.85
C GLY A 223 -1.01 0.36 -36.74
N TRP A 224 -0.88 -0.47 -35.71
CA TRP A 224 0.26 -1.37 -35.55
C TRP A 224 0.18 -2.57 -36.49
N THR A 225 1.33 -3.00 -36.97
CA THR A 225 1.53 -4.28 -37.66
C THR A 225 1.71 -5.39 -36.63
N GLY A 226 1.11 -6.56 -36.88
CA GLY A 226 1.13 -7.71 -35.98
C GLY A 226 -0.03 -7.73 -34.97
N THR A 227 0.06 -8.62 -33.98
CA THR A 227 -0.96 -8.78 -32.93
C THR A 227 -0.36 -8.50 -31.57
N ASN A 228 -0.88 -7.50 -30.87
CA ASN A 228 -0.54 -7.29 -29.47
C ASN A 228 -1.16 -8.39 -28.61
N ARG A 229 -0.33 -9.33 -28.15
CA ARG A 229 -0.80 -10.41 -27.28
C ARG A 229 -1.29 -9.83 -25.94
N PRO A 230 -2.32 -10.44 -25.33
CA PRO A 230 -2.89 -9.92 -24.09
C PRO A 230 -1.89 -10.00 -22.94
N LEU A 231 -2.06 -9.12 -21.94
CA LEU A 231 -1.44 -9.31 -20.64
C LEU A 231 -1.86 -10.66 -20.05
N ARG A 232 -0.93 -11.30 -19.36
CA ARG A 232 -1.18 -12.53 -18.60
C ARG A 232 -0.98 -12.26 -17.12
N LEU A 233 -2.00 -12.57 -16.32
CA LEU A 233 -1.99 -12.50 -14.88
C LEU A 233 -1.84 -13.92 -14.33
N ASN A 234 -0.74 -14.20 -13.64
CA ASN A 234 -0.40 -15.54 -13.18
C ASN A 234 -0.43 -16.61 -14.28
N GLY A 235 0.05 -16.23 -15.48
CA GLY A 235 0.12 -17.12 -16.63
C GLY A 235 -1.19 -17.31 -17.41
N ALA A 236 -2.33 -16.78 -16.97
CA ALA A 236 -3.58 -16.80 -17.74
C ALA A 236 -3.85 -15.44 -18.39
N ASN A 237 -4.50 -15.41 -19.56
CA ASN A 237 -4.90 -14.14 -20.18
C ASN A 237 -5.74 -13.32 -19.20
N ILE A 238 -5.46 -12.03 -19.07
CA ILE A 238 -6.24 -11.09 -18.26
C ILE A 238 -7.74 -11.21 -18.57
N GLY A 239 -8.58 -11.15 -17.53
CA GLY A 239 -10.02 -11.37 -17.63
C GLY A 239 -10.47 -12.84 -17.58
N SER A 240 -9.55 -13.81 -17.66
CA SER A 240 -9.90 -15.24 -17.62
C SER A 240 -10.14 -15.80 -16.21
N GLN A 241 -9.73 -15.07 -15.17
CA GLN A 241 -9.85 -15.48 -13.78
C GLN A 241 -9.97 -14.29 -12.84
N THR A 242 -10.46 -14.56 -11.63
CA THR A 242 -10.46 -13.62 -10.51
C THR A 242 -9.36 -13.98 -9.51
N PHE A 243 -9.01 -13.01 -8.67
CA PHE A 243 -8.04 -13.19 -7.59
C PHE A 243 -8.69 -12.88 -6.25
N THR A 244 -8.22 -13.55 -5.19
CA THR A 244 -8.78 -13.39 -3.84
C THR A 244 -7.70 -12.88 -2.90
N THR A 245 -8.02 -11.84 -2.13
CA THR A 245 -7.09 -11.26 -1.16
C THR A 245 -6.85 -12.15 0.05
N GLY A 246 -5.63 -12.12 0.57
CA GLY A 246 -5.22 -12.83 1.78
C GLY A 246 -5.59 -12.11 3.08
N PRO A 247 -5.09 -12.57 4.25
CA PRO A 247 -5.42 -12.04 5.57
C PRO A 247 -5.10 -10.54 5.78
N ASN A 248 -4.20 -9.97 5.00
CA ASN A 248 -3.85 -8.55 5.02
C ASN A 248 -4.62 -7.73 3.97
N GLY A 249 -5.65 -8.29 3.34
CA GLY A 249 -6.43 -7.63 2.30
C GLY A 249 -5.68 -7.47 0.97
N GLN A 250 -4.57 -8.18 0.77
CA GLN A 250 -3.74 -8.06 -0.43
C GLN A 250 -3.66 -9.35 -1.23
N VAL A 251 -3.43 -9.22 -2.54
CA VAL A 251 -3.00 -10.32 -3.41
C VAL A 251 -1.93 -9.82 -4.37
N SER A 252 -0.81 -10.55 -4.45
CA SER A 252 0.26 -10.27 -5.40
C SER A 252 0.16 -11.18 -6.61
N ILE A 253 0.24 -10.60 -7.80
CA ILE A 253 -0.08 -11.22 -9.08
C ILE A 253 1.06 -10.91 -10.05
N PRO A 254 1.79 -11.92 -10.55
CA PRO A 254 2.78 -11.69 -11.59
C PRO A 254 2.07 -11.36 -12.90
N VAL A 255 2.50 -10.25 -13.51
CA VAL A 255 2.03 -9.74 -14.80
C VAL A 255 3.13 -9.98 -15.84
N THR A 256 2.75 -10.54 -16.98
CA THR A 256 3.65 -10.77 -18.13
C THR A 256 2.94 -10.43 -19.43
N GLN A 257 3.68 -10.17 -20.51
CA GLN A 257 3.09 -9.94 -21.83
C GLN A 257 3.86 -10.63 -22.95
N VAL A 258 3.90 -11.96 -22.92
CA VAL A 258 4.60 -12.75 -23.92
C VAL A 258 4.04 -12.48 -25.33
N GLY A 259 4.90 -11.97 -26.22
CA GLY A 259 4.53 -11.59 -27.58
C GLY A 259 3.76 -10.25 -27.69
N GLY A 260 3.89 -9.37 -26.69
CA GLY A 260 3.44 -7.98 -26.78
C GLY A 260 4.19 -7.19 -27.85
N LEU A 261 3.60 -6.09 -28.31
CA LEU A 261 4.18 -5.24 -29.37
C LEU A 261 5.04 -4.08 -28.85
N GLY A 262 5.27 -3.94 -27.54
CA GLY A 262 5.95 -2.76 -27.00
C GLY A 262 4.99 -1.60 -26.71
N VAL A 263 3.91 -1.84 -25.96
CA VAL A 263 2.87 -0.82 -25.69
C VAL A 263 2.68 -0.63 -24.19
N LYS A 264 2.17 0.55 -23.83
CA LYS A 264 1.64 0.81 -22.50
C LYS A 264 0.18 0.34 -22.46
N THR A 265 -0.15 -0.51 -21.49
CA THR A 265 -1.49 -1.08 -21.32
C THR A 265 -2.05 -0.71 -19.95
N THR A 266 -3.27 -0.19 -19.93
CA THR A 266 -3.99 0.12 -18.68
C THR A 266 -4.70 -1.13 -18.18
N ILE A 267 -4.37 -1.56 -16.97
CA ILE A 267 -5.04 -2.61 -16.21
C ILE A 267 -6.12 -1.94 -15.36
N GLY A 268 -7.37 -2.32 -15.58
CA GLY A 268 -8.49 -2.03 -14.68
C GLY A 268 -8.75 -3.22 -13.76
N ALA A 269 -9.06 -2.92 -12.50
CA ALA A 269 -9.48 -3.90 -11.50
C ALA A 269 -10.84 -3.50 -10.92
N THR A 270 -11.63 -4.50 -10.53
CA THR A 270 -12.92 -4.29 -9.86
C THR A 270 -13.06 -5.31 -8.73
N THR A 271 -13.39 -4.83 -7.55
CA THR A 271 -13.72 -5.67 -6.39
C THR A 271 -15.23 -5.88 -6.27
N THR A 272 -15.65 -6.85 -5.46
CA THR A 272 -17.03 -6.93 -4.97
C THR A 272 -17.03 -6.58 -3.48
N PRO A 273 -17.68 -5.49 -3.02
CA PRO A 273 -18.53 -4.53 -3.77
C PRO A 273 -17.74 -3.67 -4.76
N ALA A 274 -18.42 -3.10 -5.77
CA ALA A 274 -17.91 -2.55 -7.03
C ALA A 274 -16.95 -1.33 -6.95
N VAL A 275 -15.91 -1.40 -6.11
CA VAL A 275 -14.82 -0.43 -6.10
C VAL A 275 -13.84 -0.78 -7.21
N THR A 276 -13.46 0.23 -7.99
CA THR A 276 -12.58 0.10 -9.15
C THR A 276 -11.25 0.76 -8.90
N ALA A 277 -10.20 0.22 -9.51
CA ALA A 277 -8.87 0.83 -9.55
C ALA A 277 -8.25 0.61 -10.93
N SER A 278 -7.25 1.41 -11.28
CA SER A 278 -6.49 1.19 -12.50
C SER A 278 -5.02 1.55 -12.33
N THR A 279 -4.17 0.89 -13.09
CA THR A 279 -2.75 1.23 -13.21
C THR A 279 -2.29 0.98 -14.65
N ASP A 280 -1.22 1.65 -15.06
CA ASP A 280 -0.58 1.44 -16.36
C ASP A 280 0.65 0.54 -16.19
N VAL A 281 0.83 -0.41 -17.10
CA VAL A 281 2.06 -1.21 -17.22
C VAL A 281 2.62 -1.07 -18.62
N THR A 282 3.94 -1.12 -18.76
CA THR A 282 4.61 -1.14 -20.06
C THR A 282 5.42 -2.42 -20.19
N PHE A 283 5.18 -3.18 -21.26
CA PHE A 283 6.09 -4.26 -21.65
C PHE A 283 6.85 -3.83 -22.90
N SER A 284 8.13 -3.51 -22.76
CA SER A 284 8.98 -3.06 -23.86
C SER A 284 9.39 -4.22 -24.76
N VAL A 285 9.57 -3.95 -26.05
CA VAL A 285 9.98 -4.94 -27.05
C VAL A 285 11.42 -4.73 -27.52
N ILE A 286 12.18 -5.81 -27.67
CA ILE A 286 13.61 -5.77 -28.05
C ILE A 286 13.83 -5.14 -29.44
N THR A 287 12.83 -5.19 -30.33
CA THR A 287 12.89 -4.69 -31.71
C THR A 287 12.67 -3.18 -31.84
N SER A 288 12.48 -2.47 -30.73
CA SER A 288 12.33 -1.01 -30.70
C SER A 288 13.39 -0.39 -29.78
N PRO A 289 13.99 0.74 -30.15
CA PRO A 289 14.96 1.42 -29.31
C PRO A 289 14.31 2.18 -28.15
N ASP A 290 15.04 2.32 -27.05
CA ASP A 290 14.59 3.14 -25.92
C ASP A 290 14.89 4.63 -26.14
N THR A 291 14.15 5.25 -27.05
CA THR A 291 14.22 6.68 -27.35
C THR A 291 12.82 7.29 -27.44
N PRO A 292 12.60 8.54 -27.00
CA PRO A 292 11.32 9.24 -27.18
C PRO A 292 10.85 9.33 -28.65
N GLN A 293 11.76 9.16 -29.60
CA GLN A 293 11.46 9.20 -31.04
C GLN A 293 10.97 7.84 -31.58
N ALA A 294 11.05 6.77 -30.80
CA ALA A 294 10.54 5.45 -31.17
C ALA A 294 9.01 5.44 -31.15
N ASN A 295 8.42 4.69 -32.07
CA ASN A 295 6.98 4.47 -32.11
C ASN A 295 6.51 3.60 -30.95
N MET A 296 7.23 2.53 -30.64
CA MET A 296 6.90 1.59 -29.57
C MET A 296 7.79 1.82 -28.35
N TYR A 297 7.36 1.30 -27.19
CA TYR A 297 8.23 1.15 -26.03
C TYR A 297 9.17 -0.02 -26.29
N GLY A 298 10.47 0.23 -26.18
CA GLY A 298 11.47 -0.75 -26.54
C GLY A 298 12.70 -0.69 -25.67
N HIS A 299 13.52 -1.73 -25.78
CA HIS A 299 14.76 -1.90 -25.02
C HIS A 299 15.88 -2.49 -25.90
N MET A 300 15.85 -2.19 -27.20
CA MET A 300 16.91 -2.55 -28.14
C MET A 300 18.26 -2.13 -27.58
N THR A 301 19.25 -3.02 -27.69
CA THR A 301 20.59 -2.74 -27.20
C THR A 301 21.20 -1.58 -27.99
N GLU A 302 21.72 -0.54 -27.34
CA GLU A 302 22.27 0.63 -28.06
C GLU A 302 23.59 0.34 -28.77
N THR A 303 24.42 -0.55 -28.22
CA THR A 303 25.75 -0.89 -28.76
C THR A 303 26.08 -2.37 -28.68
N LEU A 304 26.84 -2.86 -29.64
CA LEU A 304 27.39 -4.21 -29.65
C LEU A 304 28.91 -4.16 -29.80
N GLU A 305 29.61 -5.11 -29.18
CA GLU A 305 31.05 -5.30 -29.36
C GLU A 305 31.32 -6.56 -30.17
N ALA A 306 32.14 -6.44 -31.22
CA ALA A 306 32.61 -7.59 -31.98
C ALA A 306 33.96 -7.28 -32.62
N GLY A 307 34.89 -8.25 -32.59
CA GLY A 307 36.21 -8.09 -33.21
C GLY A 307 37.02 -6.89 -32.69
N GLY A 308 36.79 -6.46 -31.45
CA GLY A 308 37.42 -5.26 -30.87
C GLY A 308 36.85 -3.93 -31.36
N THR A 309 35.71 -3.94 -32.05
CA THR A 309 34.99 -2.76 -32.52
C THR A 309 33.65 -2.62 -31.78
N THR A 310 33.34 -1.41 -31.32
CA THR A 310 32.02 -1.07 -30.76
C THR A 310 31.15 -0.48 -31.86
N PHE A 311 30.03 -1.14 -32.14
CA PHE A 311 29.01 -0.71 -33.09
C PHE A 311 27.87 -0.03 -32.35
N LYS A 312 27.22 0.94 -33.00
CA LYS A 312 25.94 1.51 -32.57
C LYS A 312 24.81 0.88 -33.36
N ARG A 313 23.64 0.73 -32.73
CA ARG A 313 22.41 0.30 -33.42
C ARG A 313 22.11 1.21 -34.63
N PRO A 314 21.34 0.71 -35.61
CA PRO A 314 20.80 1.57 -36.65
C PRO A 314 19.99 2.74 -36.05
N SER A 315 20.00 3.87 -36.73
CA SER A 315 19.19 5.03 -36.33
C SER A 315 17.76 4.94 -36.86
N LEU A 316 16.81 5.47 -36.10
CA LEU A 316 15.47 5.79 -36.61
C LEU A 316 15.56 6.96 -37.59
N GLU A 317 14.61 7.07 -38.50
CA GLU A 317 14.56 8.17 -39.47
C GLU A 317 14.46 9.54 -38.77
N ALA A 318 13.68 9.63 -37.70
CA ALA A 318 13.58 10.84 -36.88
C ALA A 318 14.90 11.23 -36.18
N GLU A 319 15.83 10.29 -35.99
CA GLU A 319 17.13 10.56 -35.36
C GLU A 319 18.17 11.12 -36.35
N VAL A 320 17.96 10.90 -37.65
CA VAL A 320 18.89 11.29 -38.72
C VAL A 320 18.15 12.19 -39.70
N ALA A 321 18.09 13.49 -39.38
CA ALA A 321 17.31 14.48 -40.09
C ALA A 321 17.37 14.35 -41.63
N GLY A 322 16.27 13.90 -42.23
CA GLY A 322 15.87 14.26 -43.59
C GLY A 322 16.71 13.73 -44.75
N VAL A 323 17.52 12.69 -44.58
CA VAL A 323 18.12 12.01 -45.73
C VAL A 323 17.13 10.98 -46.30
N PHE A 324 16.00 11.48 -46.81
CA PHE A 324 15.11 10.68 -47.63
C PHE A 324 15.84 10.35 -48.93
N VAL A 325 15.99 9.07 -49.25
CA VAL A 325 16.45 8.69 -50.58
C VAL A 325 15.24 8.69 -51.52
N PRO A 326 15.19 9.59 -52.52
CA PRO A 326 14.06 9.65 -53.43
C PRO A 326 13.83 8.30 -54.13
N GLY A 327 12.61 7.76 -54.02
CA GLY A 327 12.22 6.49 -54.64
C GLY A 327 12.21 5.28 -53.71
N MET A 328 12.51 5.42 -52.40
CA MET A 328 12.21 4.36 -51.43
C MET A 328 10.71 4.32 -51.14
N TYR A 329 10.12 3.13 -51.18
CA TYR A 329 8.72 2.92 -50.80
C TYR A 329 8.58 3.06 -49.28
N GLU A 330 7.60 3.84 -48.80
CA GLU A 330 7.33 4.04 -47.36
C GLU A 330 7.28 2.71 -46.59
N SER A 331 6.66 1.68 -47.16
CA SER A 331 6.61 0.33 -46.57
C SER A 331 7.98 -0.31 -46.25
N TRP A 332 9.07 0.13 -46.86
CA TRP A 332 10.41 -0.41 -46.63
C TRP A 332 11.06 0.16 -45.36
N LEU A 333 10.70 1.39 -45.00
CA LEU A 333 11.20 2.06 -43.79
C LEU A 333 10.48 1.53 -42.54
N HIS A 334 9.22 1.12 -42.71
CA HIS A 334 8.35 0.64 -41.64
C HIS A 334 8.62 -0.84 -41.31
N GLN A 335 9.27 -1.08 -40.18
CA GLN A 335 9.65 -2.42 -39.74
C GLN A 335 9.51 -2.52 -38.23
N PHE A 336 8.81 -3.55 -37.75
CA PHE A 336 8.47 -3.72 -36.34
C PHE A 336 7.82 -2.50 -35.70
N ASN A 337 6.93 -1.85 -36.44
CA ASN A 337 6.26 -0.61 -36.05
C ASN A 337 7.21 0.60 -35.90
N GLU A 338 8.50 0.47 -36.23
CA GLU A 338 9.45 1.58 -36.26
C GLU A 338 9.71 2.06 -37.69
N VAL A 339 10.19 3.30 -37.82
CA VAL A 339 10.62 3.89 -39.10
C VAL A 339 12.15 4.06 -39.06
N TRP A 340 12.86 3.20 -39.78
CA TRP A 340 14.33 3.16 -39.75
C TRP A 340 14.97 4.10 -40.77
N GLY A 341 16.09 4.71 -40.39
CA GLY A 341 16.86 5.63 -41.23
C GLY A 341 17.78 4.88 -42.20
N TYR A 342 17.30 4.62 -43.42
CA TYR A 342 18.12 4.07 -44.50
C TYR A 342 18.94 5.18 -45.18
N GLN A 343 20.22 4.92 -45.42
CA GLN A 343 21.21 5.89 -45.88
C GLN A 343 21.89 5.39 -47.15
N THR A 344 22.27 6.29 -48.06
CA THR A 344 23.28 5.95 -49.08
C THR A 344 24.66 5.88 -48.42
N ARG A 345 25.67 5.35 -49.11
CA ARG A 345 27.02 5.28 -48.56
C ARG A 345 27.61 6.67 -48.19
N GLU A 346 27.25 7.70 -48.95
CA GLU A 346 27.70 9.08 -48.71
C GLU A 346 27.06 9.66 -47.45
N THR A 347 25.75 9.50 -47.32
CA THR A 347 25.01 10.07 -46.19
C THR A 347 25.27 9.26 -44.91
N ALA A 348 25.54 7.96 -45.03
CA ALA A 348 26.01 7.14 -43.92
C ALA A 348 27.35 7.64 -43.35
N MET A 349 28.27 8.15 -44.17
CA MET A 349 29.49 8.81 -43.64
C MET A 349 29.15 10.06 -42.85
N GLN A 350 28.18 10.84 -43.30
CA GLN A 350 27.78 12.07 -42.61
C GLN A 350 27.12 11.73 -41.26
N VAL A 351 26.17 10.80 -41.25
CA VAL A 351 25.49 10.30 -40.05
C VAL A 351 26.48 9.72 -39.04
N CYS A 352 27.48 8.97 -39.52
CA CYS A 352 28.50 8.36 -38.66
C CYS A 352 29.72 9.25 -38.42
N ALA A 353 29.71 10.52 -38.85
CA ALA A 353 30.86 11.43 -38.75
C ALA A 353 32.19 10.81 -39.27
N GLY A 354 32.11 10.01 -40.33
CA GLY A 354 33.22 9.28 -40.95
C GLY A 354 33.54 7.92 -40.33
N ALA A 355 32.98 7.58 -39.17
CA ALA A 355 33.25 6.33 -38.46
C ALA A 355 32.33 5.19 -38.94
N LEU A 356 32.51 4.77 -40.19
CA LEU A 356 31.94 3.53 -40.69
C LEU A 356 32.86 2.34 -40.36
N PRO A 357 32.29 1.15 -40.10
CA PRO A 357 33.06 -0.04 -39.75
C PRO A 357 33.87 -0.55 -40.94
N SER A 358 35.04 -1.13 -40.67
CA SER A 358 35.75 -1.91 -41.69
C SER A 358 34.95 -3.17 -42.07
N LEU A 359 35.24 -3.73 -43.24
CA LEU A 359 34.67 -4.98 -43.70
C LEU A 359 34.97 -6.11 -42.71
N SER A 360 36.20 -6.16 -42.19
CA SER A 360 36.61 -7.15 -41.18
C SER A 360 35.80 -7.01 -39.89
N ALA A 361 35.52 -5.78 -39.44
CA ALA A 361 34.72 -5.54 -38.25
C ALA A 361 33.27 -5.97 -38.46
N LEU A 362 32.66 -5.63 -39.60
CA LEU A 362 31.30 -6.08 -39.93
C LEU A 362 31.20 -7.59 -40.04
N GLN A 363 32.18 -8.26 -40.67
CA GLN A 363 32.24 -9.72 -40.72
C GLN A 363 32.36 -10.33 -39.32
N ALA A 364 33.16 -9.72 -38.44
CA ALA A 364 33.26 -10.14 -37.05
C ALA A 364 31.90 -10.03 -36.34
N LEU A 365 31.19 -8.90 -36.48
CA LEU A 365 29.86 -8.71 -35.90
C LEU A 365 28.82 -9.72 -36.43
N ALA A 366 28.81 -9.96 -37.73
CA ALA A 366 27.88 -10.91 -38.36
C ALA A 366 28.19 -12.38 -37.97
N ALA A 367 29.45 -12.71 -37.71
CA ALA A 367 29.87 -14.01 -37.21
C ALA A 367 29.58 -14.21 -35.71
N THR A 368 29.54 -13.14 -34.90
CA THR A 368 29.25 -13.21 -33.46
C THR A 368 27.86 -13.77 -33.20
N LYS A 369 27.79 -14.75 -32.29
CA LYS A 369 26.52 -15.36 -31.85
C LYS A 369 26.27 -15.11 -30.37
N VAL A 370 25.02 -14.84 -30.03
CA VAL A 370 24.49 -14.76 -28.66
C VAL A 370 23.36 -15.77 -28.56
N ASN A 371 23.48 -16.75 -27.65
CA ASN A 371 22.50 -17.83 -27.49
C ASN A 371 22.13 -18.53 -28.80
N GLY A 372 23.11 -18.71 -29.70
CA GLY A 372 22.92 -19.35 -31.01
C GLY A 372 22.35 -18.45 -32.11
N LEU A 373 21.91 -17.23 -31.80
CA LEU A 373 21.43 -16.23 -32.77
C LEU A 373 22.54 -15.27 -33.19
N PRO A 374 22.52 -14.69 -34.41
CA PRO A 374 23.34 -13.52 -34.74
C PRO A 374 23.25 -12.46 -33.64
N ALA A 375 24.38 -11.87 -33.22
CA ALA A 375 24.40 -10.87 -32.14
C ALA A 375 23.50 -9.68 -32.43
N SER A 376 23.49 -9.21 -33.69
CA SER A 376 22.57 -8.18 -34.18
C SER A 376 21.10 -8.55 -34.02
N GLN A 377 20.73 -9.82 -34.22
CA GLN A 377 19.36 -10.29 -34.05
C GLN A 377 18.97 -10.40 -32.59
N ALA A 378 19.85 -10.96 -31.75
CA ALA A 378 19.63 -11.03 -30.30
C ALA A 378 19.48 -9.64 -29.66
N ALA A 379 20.17 -8.64 -30.22
CA ALA A 379 20.09 -7.25 -29.81
C ALA A 379 18.87 -6.48 -30.33
N GLY A 380 18.05 -7.10 -31.19
CA GLY A 380 16.90 -6.46 -31.83
C GLY A 380 17.22 -5.60 -33.05
N TRP A 381 18.48 -5.53 -33.50
CA TRP A 381 18.91 -4.66 -34.61
C TRP A 381 18.46 -5.17 -35.98
N THR A 382 18.20 -6.47 -36.11
CA THR A 382 17.81 -7.06 -37.40
C THR A 382 16.30 -7.14 -37.53
N VAL A 383 15.79 -6.76 -38.70
CA VAL A 383 14.39 -6.96 -39.05
C VAL A 383 14.21 -8.21 -39.91
N PRO A 384 13.50 -9.26 -39.49
CA PRO A 384 13.11 -10.39 -40.32
C PRO A 384 12.13 -9.92 -41.40
N GLY A 385 12.43 -10.22 -42.67
CA GLY A 385 11.42 -10.23 -43.73
C GLY A 385 11.76 -9.44 -45.00
N GLY A 386 12.36 -10.13 -45.96
CA GLY A 386 12.22 -9.83 -47.39
C GLY A 386 13.55 -9.61 -48.14
N PHE A 387 13.62 -10.20 -49.33
CA PHE A 387 14.80 -10.46 -50.17
C PHE A 387 15.57 -9.24 -50.74
N ASP A 388 15.41 -8.03 -50.23
CA ASP A 388 16.09 -6.85 -50.81
C ASP A 388 16.66 -5.94 -49.73
N ALA A 389 17.97 -5.69 -49.82
CA ALA A 389 18.82 -4.64 -49.19
C ALA A 389 18.70 -4.33 -47.67
N ARG A 390 17.77 -4.94 -46.94
CA ARG A 390 17.35 -4.55 -45.59
C ARG A 390 18.18 -5.11 -44.43
N HIS A 391 19.09 -6.05 -44.69
CA HIS A 391 19.97 -6.67 -43.68
C HIS A 391 21.43 -6.23 -43.78
N TYR A 392 21.71 -5.31 -44.69
CA TYR A 392 23.08 -5.01 -45.07
C TYR A 392 23.59 -3.75 -44.39
N ALA A 393 24.81 -3.81 -43.85
CA ALA A 393 25.53 -2.64 -43.37
C ALA A 393 26.67 -2.27 -44.34
N PHE A 394 26.97 -0.99 -44.46
CA PHE A 394 28.10 -0.50 -45.27
C PHE A 394 29.43 -0.72 -44.59
N ALA A 395 30.37 -1.32 -45.33
CA ALA A 395 31.77 -1.23 -44.97
C ALA A 395 32.37 0.13 -45.36
N LEU A 396 33.43 0.52 -44.66
CA LEU A 396 34.23 1.69 -45.00
C LEU A 396 34.90 1.53 -46.36
N GLU A 397 35.39 0.32 -46.67
CA GLU A 397 36.13 -0.02 -47.88
C GLU A 397 35.26 -0.02 -49.14
N THR A 398 35.85 0.41 -50.25
CA THR A 398 35.25 0.32 -51.59
C THR A 398 35.62 -1.00 -52.25
N ALA A 399 34.71 -1.51 -53.07
CA ALA A 399 34.92 -2.73 -53.85
C ALA A 399 35.48 -2.39 -55.25
N PRO A 400 36.21 -3.33 -55.90
CA PRO A 400 36.75 -3.12 -57.24
C PRO A 400 35.65 -2.75 -58.25
N SER A 401 35.91 -1.71 -59.06
CA SER A 401 35.01 -1.32 -60.14
C SER A 401 34.97 -2.37 -61.24
N LEU A 402 33.78 -2.79 -61.66
CA LEU A 402 33.59 -3.55 -62.90
C LEU A 402 32.88 -2.63 -63.92
N ASN A 403 33.48 -2.47 -65.10
CA ASN A 403 33.01 -1.73 -66.29
C ASN A 403 31.64 -1.03 -66.13
N THR A 404 31.68 0.30 -65.92
CA THR A 404 30.60 1.31 -65.87
C THR A 404 30.07 1.79 -64.52
N ASP A 405 30.47 1.21 -63.38
CA ASP A 405 30.14 1.78 -62.05
C ASP A 405 31.39 1.92 -61.16
N PRO A 406 32.01 3.12 -61.09
CA PRO A 406 33.21 3.37 -60.30
C PRO A 406 32.94 3.42 -58.79
N TYR A 407 31.68 3.30 -58.36
CA TYR A 407 31.27 3.49 -56.97
C TYR A 407 30.57 2.23 -56.45
N ARG A 408 31.37 1.23 -56.05
CA ARG A 408 30.90 0.01 -55.38
C ARG A 408 31.43 -0.10 -53.95
N VAL A 409 30.61 -0.62 -53.05
CA VAL A 409 30.95 -0.81 -51.63
C VAL A 409 30.74 -2.24 -51.19
N TYR A 410 31.59 -2.70 -50.28
CA TYR A 410 31.34 -3.94 -49.58
C TYR A 410 30.19 -3.75 -48.60
N THR A 411 29.36 -4.79 -48.52
CA THR A 411 28.22 -4.86 -47.62
C THR A 411 28.19 -6.22 -46.97
N VAL A 412 27.75 -6.27 -45.71
CA VAL A 412 27.64 -7.53 -44.97
C VAL A 412 26.19 -7.71 -44.55
N ASP A 413 25.62 -8.86 -44.90
CA ASP A 413 24.31 -9.30 -44.42
C ASP A 413 24.44 -9.76 -42.96
N MET A 414 23.82 -9.01 -42.06
CA MET A 414 23.89 -9.25 -40.61
C MET A 414 23.12 -10.49 -40.15
N GLN A 415 22.27 -11.08 -41.00
CA GLN A 415 21.52 -12.30 -40.71
C GLN A 415 22.21 -13.53 -41.31
N LEU A 416 22.59 -13.45 -42.58
CA LEU A 416 23.16 -14.57 -43.34
C LEU A 416 24.68 -14.71 -43.17
N ASN A 417 25.34 -13.72 -42.57
CA ASN A 417 26.80 -13.65 -42.48
C ASN A 417 27.47 -13.80 -43.85
N SER A 418 26.93 -13.09 -44.85
CA SER A 418 27.43 -13.11 -46.22
C SER A 418 27.91 -11.73 -46.64
N THR A 419 29.09 -11.66 -47.26
CA THR A 419 29.60 -10.44 -47.88
C THR A 419 29.09 -10.32 -49.31
N SER A 420 28.63 -9.14 -49.69
CA SER A 420 28.17 -8.80 -51.02
C SER A 420 28.72 -7.45 -51.46
N ILE A 421 28.65 -7.17 -52.76
CA ILE A 421 29.05 -5.89 -53.35
C ILE A 421 27.80 -5.16 -53.83
N GLY A 422 27.58 -3.95 -53.32
CA GLY A 422 26.46 -3.09 -53.68
C GLY A 422 26.90 -1.81 -54.40
N GLY A 423 25.98 -1.18 -55.12
CA GLY A 423 26.19 0.17 -55.65
C GLY A 423 26.04 1.23 -54.56
N TYR A 424 26.74 2.36 -54.70
CA TYR A 424 26.74 3.45 -53.71
C TYR A 424 25.37 4.09 -53.45
N GLY A 425 24.51 4.15 -54.48
CA GLY A 425 23.19 4.78 -54.39
C GLY A 425 22.09 3.91 -53.78
N ILE A 426 22.38 2.64 -53.47
CA ILE A 426 21.39 1.73 -52.87
C ILE A 426 21.37 1.96 -51.36
N PRO A 427 20.24 2.41 -50.78
CA PRO A 427 20.22 2.78 -49.38
C PRO A 427 20.13 1.57 -48.45
N ARG A 428 20.83 1.64 -47.31
CA ARG A 428 20.99 0.56 -46.34
C ARG A 428 21.08 1.11 -44.93
N LEU A 429 21.07 0.24 -43.92
CA LEU A 429 21.27 0.66 -42.53
C LEU A 429 22.74 1.10 -42.33
N ALA A 430 22.93 2.21 -41.61
CA ALA A 430 24.25 2.67 -41.18
C ALA A 430 24.51 2.17 -39.75
N LEU A 431 25.51 1.29 -39.59
CA LEU A 431 26.02 0.88 -38.28
C LEU A 431 27.28 1.67 -37.99
N CYS A 432 27.17 2.77 -37.26
CA CYS A 432 28.35 3.59 -36.93
C CYS A 432 29.24 2.89 -35.90
N THR A 433 30.55 3.13 -35.95
CA THR A 433 31.52 2.65 -34.95
C THR A 433 32.01 3.78 -34.07
N LYS A 434 32.48 3.43 -32.86
CA LYS A 434 33.18 4.35 -31.95
C LYS A 434 34.68 4.15 -31.98
#